data_AF-A0A7I4YUV8-F1
#
_entry.id   AF-A0A7I4YUV8-F1
#
_cell.length_a   1.000
_cell.length_b   1.000
_cell.length_c   1.000
_cell.angle_alpha   90.00
_cell.angle_beta   90.00
_cell.angle_gamma   90.00
#
_symmetry.space_group_name_H-M   'P 1'
#
loop_
_entity.id
_entity.type
_entity.pdbx_description
1 polymer ?
#
loop_
_entity_poly.entity_id
_entity_poly.type
_entity_poly.pdbx_seq_one_letter_code
_entity_poly.pdbx_strand_id
1 'polypeptide(L)'
;MRPSPNRATIAHLVDEGCSVVEIARRLHINDRAVRRTVAQYRERGHHLPLPKSGRPRTVNVPRIRKVIKKRIACNDEVSMNQITSDFHISRTSVQNLVKCKLDLHSCRLFQGQMLSEAMKENRLEKCQKILTTVCAGRLSDIIWTDEKIATVEVAHNSQNQRQLPPRTEKNQKTTSKNQESVLEVGDGMGRNNIGRQNILVFVDKKIKSTRKLIGMLF
;
A
#
# COMPACT_ATOMS: atom_id res chain seq x y z
N MET A 1 -4.14 18.61 -28.17
CA MET A 1 -3.68 19.07 -29.50
C MET A 1 -2.47 18.23 -29.89
N ARG A 2 -2.45 17.69 -31.12
CA ARG A 2 -1.29 16.99 -31.65
C ARG A 2 -0.27 18.02 -32.19
N PRO A 3 1.04 17.80 -32.02
CA PRO A 3 2.06 18.64 -32.66
C PRO A 3 1.89 18.63 -34.19
N SER A 4 2.29 19.69 -34.88
CA SER A 4 2.34 19.64 -36.35
C SER A 4 3.39 18.61 -36.79
N PRO A 5 3.06 17.70 -37.73
CA PRO A 5 3.96 16.61 -38.13
C PRO A 5 5.25 17.12 -38.77
N ASN A 6 5.21 18.30 -39.39
CA ASN A 6 6.30 18.85 -40.18
C ASN A 6 7.46 19.40 -39.33
N ARG A 7 7.37 19.42 -37.99
CA ARG A 7 8.41 19.99 -37.12
C ARG A 7 9.70 19.18 -37.13
N ALA A 8 9.58 17.85 -37.18
CA ALA A 8 10.74 16.96 -37.30
C ALA A 8 11.43 17.17 -38.65
N THR A 9 10.65 17.21 -39.74
CA THR A 9 11.17 17.47 -41.09
C THR A 9 11.84 18.83 -41.22
N ILE A 10 11.30 19.88 -40.57
CA ILE A 10 11.95 21.21 -40.53
C ILE A 10 13.32 21.12 -39.83
N ALA A 11 13.45 20.37 -38.73
CA ALA A 11 14.73 20.22 -38.05
C ALA A 11 15.77 19.50 -38.94
N HIS A 12 15.38 18.39 -39.57
CA HIS A 12 16.24 17.69 -40.52
C HIS A 12 16.71 18.58 -41.67
N LEU A 13 15.80 19.36 -42.27
CA LEU A 13 16.15 20.27 -43.37
C LEU A 13 17.06 21.43 -42.92
N VAL A 14 16.97 21.84 -41.65
CA VAL A 14 17.91 22.83 -41.07
C VAL A 14 19.29 22.23 -40.89
N ASP A 15 19.37 20.97 -40.44
CA ASP A 15 20.64 20.23 -40.30
C ASP A 15 21.31 20.00 -41.68
N GLU A 16 20.51 19.79 -42.73
CA GLU A 16 20.95 19.75 -44.14
C GLU A 16 21.37 21.12 -44.70
N GLY A 17 21.20 22.21 -43.94
CA GLY A 17 21.60 23.56 -44.35
C GLY A 17 20.61 24.29 -45.27
N CYS A 18 19.38 23.80 -45.41
CA CYS A 18 18.37 24.46 -46.26
C CYS A 18 17.96 25.84 -45.69
N SER A 19 17.73 26.79 -46.59
CA SER A 19 17.21 28.11 -46.21
C SER A 19 15.75 28.04 -45.77
N VAL A 20 15.32 28.94 -44.88
CA VAL A 20 13.95 28.95 -44.34
C VAL A 20 12.89 29.06 -45.45
N VAL A 21 13.14 29.88 -46.46
CA VAL A 21 12.24 30.10 -47.61
C VAL A 21 12.14 28.84 -48.47
N GLU A 22 13.22 28.08 -48.58
CA GLU A 22 13.23 26.80 -49.30
C GLU A 22 12.47 25.72 -48.53
N ILE A 23 12.65 25.65 -47.21
CA ILE A 23 11.89 24.75 -46.33
C ILE A 23 10.38 25.05 -46.42
N ALA A 24 10.00 26.34 -46.40
CA ALA A 24 8.60 26.76 -46.52
C ALA A 24 7.98 26.34 -47.86
N ARG A 25 8.75 26.45 -48.96
CA ARG A 25 8.34 25.99 -50.30
C ARG A 25 8.22 24.46 -50.38
N ARG A 26 9.21 23.71 -49.91
CA ARG A 26 9.22 22.23 -49.92
C ARG A 26 8.07 21.63 -49.10
N LEU A 27 7.76 22.23 -47.95
CA LEU A 27 6.75 21.70 -47.03
C LEU A 27 5.36 22.31 -47.23
N HIS A 28 5.21 23.28 -48.12
CA HIS A 28 3.98 24.06 -48.32
C HIS A 28 3.40 24.64 -47.01
N ILE A 29 4.28 25.17 -46.14
CA ILE A 29 3.91 25.78 -44.86
C ILE A 29 4.19 27.27 -44.90
N ASN A 30 3.39 28.06 -44.20
CA ASN A 30 3.67 29.48 -43.98
C ASN A 30 5.08 29.69 -43.41
N ASP A 31 5.88 30.52 -44.09
CA ASP A 31 7.24 30.89 -43.72
C ASP A 31 7.37 31.38 -42.26
N ARG A 32 6.35 32.07 -41.74
CA ARG A 32 6.30 32.50 -40.32
C ARG A 32 6.32 31.32 -39.35
N ALA A 33 5.67 30.21 -39.68
CA ALA A 33 5.65 29.01 -38.85
C ALA A 33 6.99 28.26 -38.93
N VAL A 34 7.64 28.26 -40.10
CA VAL A 34 8.99 27.71 -40.28
C VAL A 34 9.98 28.52 -39.45
N ARG A 35 10.03 29.86 -39.60
CA ARG A 35 10.89 30.76 -38.80
C ARG A 35 10.75 30.52 -37.28
N ARG A 36 9.52 30.45 -36.77
CA ARG A 36 9.25 30.17 -35.34
C ARG A 36 9.80 28.81 -34.90
N THR A 37 9.67 27.79 -35.74
CA THR A 37 10.15 26.44 -35.44
C THR A 37 11.67 26.36 -35.49
N VAL A 38 12.30 27.00 -36.49
CA VAL A 38 13.76 27.08 -36.64
C VAL A 38 14.37 27.87 -35.49
N ALA A 39 13.80 29.00 -35.10
CA ALA A 39 14.26 29.77 -33.94
C ALA A 39 14.23 28.92 -32.66
N GLN A 40 13.11 28.24 -32.41
CA GLN A 40 12.99 27.34 -31.27
C GLN A 40 14.00 26.18 -31.32
N TYR A 41 14.22 25.60 -32.50
CA TYR A 41 15.18 24.51 -32.70
C TYR A 41 16.61 24.95 -32.39
N ARG A 42 17.01 26.14 -32.88
CA ARG A 42 18.33 26.73 -32.60
C ARG A 42 18.51 27.08 -31.12
N GLU A 43 17.47 27.57 -30.45
CA GLU A 43 17.54 27.94 -29.02
C GLU A 43 17.60 26.73 -28.08
N ARG A 44 16.88 25.64 -28.39
CA ARG A 44 16.67 24.53 -27.45
C ARG A 44 17.24 23.17 -27.90
N GLY A 45 17.69 23.06 -29.14
CA GLY A 45 18.25 21.84 -29.73
C GLY A 45 17.23 20.74 -30.03
N HIS A 46 15.91 21.00 -29.93
CA HIS A 46 14.89 19.99 -30.24
C HIS A 46 13.62 20.59 -30.84
N HIS A 47 12.93 19.81 -31.66
CA HIS A 47 11.77 20.24 -32.42
C HIS A 47 10.42 20.01 -31.71
N LEU A 48 10.40 19.43 -30.50
CA LEU A 48 9.16 19.20 -29.74
C LEU A 48 8.45 20.52 -29.40
N PRO A 49 7.10 20.57 -29.43
CA PRO A 49 6.38 21.79 -29.04
C PRO A 49 6.56 22.10 -27.56
N LEU A 50 6.59 23.38 -27.20
CA LEU A 50 6.62 23.76 -25.79
C LEU A 50 5.30 23.40 -25.11
N PRO A 51 5.36 22.91 -23.87
CA PRO A 51 4.16 22.84 -23.04
C PRO A 51 3.62 24.26 -22.87
N LYS A 52 2.35 24.45 -23.23
CA LYS A 52 1.68 25.74 -23.02
C LYS A 52 1.58 26.01 -21.53
N SER A 53 1.78 27.27 -21.14
CA SER A 53 1.48 27.71 -19.78
C SER A 53 -0.01 27.49 -19.52
N GLY A 54 -0.32 26.61 -18.57
CA GLY A 54 -1.68 26.41 -18.10
C GLY A 54 -2.12 27.51 -17.13
N ARG A 55 -3.38 27.44 -16.70
CA ARG A 55 -3.89 28.28 -15.62
C ARG A 55 -3.06 28.04 -14.35
N PRO A 56 -2.62 29.09 -13.64
CA PRO A 56 -1.97 28.95 -12.35
C PRO A 56 -2.83 28.15 -11.37
N ARG A 57 -2.17 27.29 -10.57
CA ARG A 57 -2.88 26.47 -9.58
C ARG A 57 -3.23 27.33 -8.37
N THR A 58 -4.51 27.34 -7.99
CA THR A 58 -5.00 28.08 -6.81
C THR A 58 -4.76 27.34 -5.50
N VAL A 59 -5.08 26.04 -5.45
CA VAL A 59 -5.07 25.24 -4.22
C VAL A 59 -3.77 24.47 -4.03
N ASN A 60 -3.28 23.81 -5.09
CA ASN A 60 -2.05 23.02 -5.03
C ASN A 60 -0.82 23.91 -5.25
N VAL A 61 -0.60 24.80 -4.27
CA VAL A 61 0.57 25.67 -4.20
C VAL A 61 1.61 25.07 -3.22
N PRO A 62 2.91 25.37 -3.41
CA PRO A 62 3.97 24.84 -2.55
C PRO A 62 3.76 25.11 -1.05
N ARG A 63 3.24 26.31 -0.71
CA ARG A 63 2.91 26.69 0.67
C ARG A 63 1.89 25.74 1.31
N ILE A 64 0.73 25.55 0.66
CA ILE A 64 -0.33 24.66 1.15
C ILE A 64 0.18 23.22 1.27
N ARG A 65 0.94 22.75 0.28
CA ARG A 65 1.56 21.41 0.32
C ARG A 65 2.46 21.25 1.55
N LYS A 66 3.31 22.24 1.83
CA LYS A 66 4.23 22.22 2.98
C LYS A 66 3.46 22.19 4.30
N VAL A 67 2.39 22.96 4.43
CA VAL A 67 1.59 23.01 5.66
C VAL A 67 0.83 21.69 5.87
N ILE A 68 0.17 21.15 4.84
CA ILE A 68 -0.51 19.84 4.93
C ILE A 68 0.48 18.73 5.25
N LYS A 69 1.67 18.72 4.62
CA LYS A 69 2.72 17.73 4.92
C LYS A 69 3.15 17.80 6.39
N LYS A 70 3.33 19.00 6.93
CA LYS A 70 3.66 19.18 8.36
C LYS A 70 2.54 18.69 9.28
N ARG A 71 1.28 19.00 8.96
CA ARG A 71 0.12 18.54 9.76
C ARG A 71 0.07 17.03 9.86
N ILE A 72 0.26 16.33 8.74
CA ILE A 72 0.29 14.85 8.69
C ILE A 72 1.52 14.30 9.42
N ALA A 73 2.68 14.95 9.30
CA ALA A 73 3.89 14.50 10.00
C ALA A 73 3.79 14.66 11.52
N CYS A 74 3.02 15.64 12.01
CA CYS A 74 2.75 15.81 13.44
C CYS A 74 1.70 14.84 13.97
N ASN A 75 0.70 14.49 13.16
CA ASN A 75 -0.33 13.52 13.50
C ASN A 75 -0.77 12.80 12.22
N ASP A 76 -0.43 11.52 12.12
CA ASP A 76 -0.69 10.65 10.97
C ASP A 76 -2.10 10.03 11.01
N GLU A 77 -2.79 10.09 12.14
CA GLU A 77 -4.18 9.62 12.31
C GLU A 77 -5.23 10.62 11.78
N VAL A 78 -4.80 11.76 11.24
CA VAL A 78 -5.70 12.82 10.78
C VAL A 78 -6.48 12.40 9.53
N SER A 79 -7.81 12.55 9.61
CA SER A 79 -8.66 12.32 8.44
C SER A 79 -8.52 13.43 7.38
N MET A 80 -8.63 13.07 6.10
CA MET A 80 -8.66 14.05 5.01
C MET A 80 -9.84 15.04 5.13
N ASN A 81 -10.94 14.65 5.78
CA ASN A 81 -12.07 15.53 6.03
C ASN A 81 -11.72 16.60 7.08
N GLN A 82 -10.94 16.25 8.10
CA GLN A 82 -10.45 17.24 9.07
C GLN A 82 -9.55 18.27 8.38
N ILE A 83 -8.63 17.82 7.51
CA ILE A 83 -7.78 18.72 6.71
C ILE A 83 -8.64 19.59 5.78
N THR A 84 -9.73 19.06 5.22
CA THR A 84 -10.67 19.83 4.39
C THR A 84 -11.28 20.98 5.19
N SER A 85 -11.76 20.70 6.40
CA SER A 85 -12.34 21.70 7.29
C SER A 85 -11.31 22.74 7.76
N ASP A 86 -10.12 22.30 8.18
CA ASP A 86 -9.07 23.18 8.72
C ASP A 86 -8.55 24.18 7.67
N PHE A 87 -8.48 23.77 6.39
CA PHE A 87 -7.92 24.59 5.32
C PHE A 87 -8.98 25.20 4.38
N HIS A 88 -10.27 24.92 4.59
CA HIS A 88 -11.37 25.31 3.69
C HIS A 88 -11.12 24.94 2.22
N ILE A 89 -10.52 23.78 1.99
CA ILE A 89 -10.22 23.26 0.66
C ILE A 89 -11.17 22.10 0.36
N SER A 90 -11.65 21.99 -0.88
CA SER A 90 -12.45 20.83 -1.31
C SER A 90 -11.77 19.49 -1.00
N ARG A 91 -12.53 18.50 -0.54
CA ARG A 91 -12.04 17.15 -0.20
C ARG A 91 -11.27 16.48 -1.35
N THR A 92 -11.75 16.63 -2.59
CA THR A 92 -11.10 16.07 -3.79
C THR A 92 -9.71 16.66 -4.03
N SER A 93 -9.54 17.97 -3.78
CA SER A 93 -8.23 18.62 -3.89
C SER A 93 -7.26 18.17 -2.81
N VAL A 94 -7.73 18.00 -1.57
CA VAL A 94 -6.91 17.43 -0.47
C VAL A 94 -6.49 16.01 -0.84
N GLN A 95 -7.41 15.17 -1.30
CA GLN A 95 -7.13 13.80 -1.70
C GLN A 95 -6.10 13.73 -2.83
N ASN A 96 -6.25 14.54 -3.88
CA ASN A 96 -5.29 14.61 -4.98
C ASN A 96 -3.92 15.14 -4.53
N LEU A 97 -3.89 16.03 -3.55
CA LEU A 97 -2.63 16.54 -2.99
C LEU A 97 -1.93 15.44 -2.18
N VAL A 98 -2.65 14.75 -1.30
CA VAL A 98 -2.10 13.67 -0.46
C VAL A 98 -1.61 12.52 -1.35
N LYS A 99 -2.46 12.01 -2.26
CA LYS A 99 -2.10 10.87 -3.11
C LYS A 99 -1.11 11.24 -4.21
N CYS A 100 -1.39 12.25 -5.03
CA CYS A 100 -0.64 12.48 -6.26
C CYS A 100 0.53 13.47 -6.12
N LYS A 101 0.66 14.16 -4.97
CA LYS A 101 1.70 15.19 -4.77
C LYS A 101 2.56 14.95 -3.55
N LEU A 102 2.02 14.33 -2.50
CA LEU A 102 2.78 13.88 -1.34
C LEU A 102 3.11 12.39 -1.39
N ASP A 103 2.47 11.63 -2.29
CA ASP A 103 2.64 10.19 -2.45
C ASP A 103 2.34 9.41 -1.16
N LEU A 104 1.26 9.82 -0.48
CA LEU A 104 0.80 9.22 0.77
C LEU A 104 -0.47 8.41 0.55
N HIS A 105 -0.54 7.26 1.25
CA HIS A 105 -1.65 6.34 1.20
C HIS A 105 -2.23 6.11 2.59
N SER A 106 -3.55 5.96 2.65
CA SER A 106 -4.24 5.53 3.88
C SER A 106 -4.02 4.04 4.09
N CYS A 107 -3.34 3.66 5.17
CA CYS A 107 -3.23 2.28 5.61
C CYS A 107 -4.27 1.97 6.70
N ARG A 108 -4.67 0.70 6.80
CA ARG A 108 -5.49 0.22 7.92
C ARG A 108 -4.55 -0.17 9.04
N LEU A 109 -4.71 0.46 10.20
CA LEU A 109 -3.98 0.06 11.41
C LEU A 109 -4.46 -1.33 11.84
N PHE A 110 -3.52 -2.20 12.19
CA PHE A 110 -3.81 -3.51 12.78
C PHE A 110 -3.74 -3.41 14.29
N GLN A 111 -4.70 -4.05 14.98
CA GLN A 111 -4.68 -4.10 16.44
C GLN A 111 -3.66 -5.14 16.88
N GLY A 112 -2.62 -4.69 17.58
CA GLY A 112 -1.62 -5.54 18.20
C GLY A 112 -1.69 -5.47 19.73
N GLN A 113 -1.03 -6.40 20.40
CA GLN A 113 -0.81 -6.31 21.84
C GLN A 113 0.15 -5.17 22.14
N MET A 114 -0.22 -4.31 23.10
CA MET A 114 0.68 -3.29 23.62
C MET A 114 1.77 -3.95 24.46
N LEU A 115 3.04 -3.75 24.10
CA LEU A 115 4.19 -4.34 24.81
C LEU A 115 4.80 -3.29 25.73
N SER A 116 5.06 -3.67 26.99
CA SER A 116 5.90 -2.86 27.88
C SER A 116 7.37 -2.93 27.46
N GLU A 117 8.19 -1.97 27.91
CA GLU A 117 9.63 -1.98 27.60
C GLU A 117 10.33 -3.25 28.08
N ALA A 118 10.00 -3.72 29.29
CA ALA A 118 10.51 -5.00 29.80
C ALA A 118 10.09 -6.20 28.93
N MET A 119 8.87 -6.20 28.36
CA MET A 119 8.46 -7.24 27.41
C MET A 119 9.23 -7.16 26.09
N LYS A 120 9.54 -5.95 25.60
CA LYS A 120 10.34 -5.76 24.38
C LYS A 120 11.76 -6.26 24.57
N GLU A 121 12.39 -5.97 25.71
CA GLU A 121 13.74 -6.43 26.05
C GLU A 121 13.78 -7.96 26.15
N ASN A 122 12.85 -8.57 26.90
CA ASN A 122 12.73 -10.02 26.98
C ASN A 122 12.53 -10.68 25.61
N ARG A 123 11.74 -10.06 24.72
CA ARG A 123 11.55 -10.55 23.36
C ARG A 123 12.84 -10.45 22.54
N LEU A 124 13.56 -9.34 22.66
CA LEU A 124 14.83 -9.14 21.95
C LEU A 124 15.87 -10.18 22.38
N GLU A 125 16.02 -10.40 23.68
CA GLU A 125 16.96 -11.39 24.23
C GLU A 125 16.61 -12.81 23.72
N LYS A 126 15.33 -13.19 23.75
CA LYS A 126 14.87 -14.48 23.21
C LYS A 126 15.15 -14.61 21.71
N CYS A 127 14.88 -13.57 20.92
CA CYS A 127 15.17 -13.55 19.49
C CYS A 127 16.68 -13.68 19.21
N GLN A 128 17.54 -13.01 19.98
CA GLN A 128 18.99 -13.12 19.84
C GLN A 128 19.47 -14.54 20.14
N LYS A 129 18.96 -15.18 21.22
CA LYS A 129 19.29 -16.57 21.54
C LYS A 129 18.88 -17.53 20.41
N ILE A 130 17.67 -17.39 19.88
CA ILE A 130 17.19 -18.20 18.74
C ILE A 130 18.09 -17.97 17.52
N LEU A 131 18.43 -16.71 17.21
CA LEU A 131 19.28 -16.37 16.08
C LEU A 131 20.67 -17.02 16.22
N THR A 132 21.29 -16.97 17.39
CA THR A 132 22.58 -17.63 17.65
C THR A 132 22.51 -19.14 17.39
N THR A 133 21.45 -19.82 17.85
CA THR A 133 21.24 -21.25 17.61
C THR A 133 21.05 -21.57 16.13
N VAL A 134 20.31 -20.73 15.41
CA VAL A 134 20.12 -20.85 13.95
C VAL A 134 21.44 -20.68 13.22
N CYS A 135 22.22 -19.65 13.56
CA CYS A 135 23.55 -19.39 12.96
C CYS A 135 24.54 -20.53 13.22
N ALA A 136 24.42 -21.22 14.35
CA ALA A 136 25.21 -22.40 14.69
C ALA A 136 24.77 -23.68 13.94
N GLY A 137 23.77 -23.61 13.07
CA GLY A 137 23.26 -24.75 12.30
C GLY A 137 22.42 -25.74 13.12
N ARG A 138 22.06 -25.39 14.36
CA ARG A 138 21.36 -26.27 15.32
C ARG A 138 19.84 -26.14 15.27
N LEU A 139 19.29 -25.74 14.12
CA LEU A 139 17.84 -25.56 13.98
C LEU A 139 17.08 -26.90 14.04
N SER A 140 17.76 -28.02 13.76
CA SER A 140 17.23 -29.39 13.95
C SER A 140 16.92 -29.72 15.41
N ASP A 141 17.55 -29.03 16.35
CA ASP A 141 17.48 -29.33 17.78
C ASP A 141 16.32 -28.57 18.45
N ILE A 142 15.67 -27.65 17.72
CA ILE A 142 14.58 -26.83 18.24
C ILE A 142 13.24 -27.46 17.88
N ILE A 143 12.50 -27.88 18.91
CA ILE A 143 11.11 -28.33 18.80
C ILE A 143 10.22 -27.15 19.20
N TRP A 144 9.29 -26.78 18.31
CA TRP A 144 8.30 -25.73 18.57
C TRP A 144 7.05 -26.35 19.21
N THR A 145 6.37 -25.68 20.12
CA THR A 145 5.08 -26.15 20.64
C THR A 145 4.15 -24.96 20.86
N ASP A 146 2.85 -25.13 20.59
CA ASP A 146 1.83 -24.12 20.86
C ASP A 146 0.49 -24.83 21.11
N GLU A 147 -0.34 -24.25 21.97
CA GLU A 147 -1.70 -24.73 22.21
C GLU A 147 -2.68 -23.82 21.46
N LYS A 148 -3.56 -24.41 20.64
CA LYS A 148 -4.52 -23.63 19.85
C LYS A 148 -5.94 -24.11 20.03
N ILE A 149 -6.82 -23.23 20.49
CA ILE A 149 -8.25 -23.49 20.54
C ILE A 149 -8.80 -23.45 19.10
N ALA A 150 -9.42 -24.54 18.66
CA ALA A 150 -10.10 -24.62 17.37
C ALA A 150 -11.63 -24.57 17.58
N THR A 151 -12.26 -23.50 17.12
CA THR A 151 -13.74 -23.40 17.15
C THR A 151 -14.30 -23.96 15.85
N VAL A 152 -15.11 -25.03 15.92
CA VAL A 152 -15.88 -25.53 14.77
C VAL A 152 -17.11 -24.64 14.58
N GLU A 153 -16.98 -23.60 13.75
CA GLU A 153 -18.12 -22.76 13.34
C GLU A 153 -18.68 -23.24 11.99
N VAL A 154 -20.02 -23.19 11.81
CA VAL A 154 -20.62 -23.31 10.48
C VAL A 154 -20.16 -22.10 9.67
N ALA A 155 -19.27 -22.32 8.70
CA ALA A 155 -18.55 -21.25 8.02
C ALA A 155 -19.49 -20.28 7.28
N HIS A 156 -19.56 -19.04 7.76
CA HIS A 156 -20.15 -17.93 7.02
C HIS A 156 -19.18 -17.52 5.90
N ASN A 157 -19.49 -17.89 4.65
CA ASN A 157 -18.69 -17.54 3.49
C ASN A 157 -18.95 -16.08 3.08
N SER A 158 -18.19 -15.15 3.67
CA SER A 158 -18.33 -13.70 3.42
C SER A 158 -18.10 -13.26 1.97
N GLN A 159 -17.44 -14.07 1.14
CA GLN A 159 -17.31 -13.79 -0.29
C GLN A 159 -18.62 -14.00 -1.03
N ASN A 160 -19.35 -15.08 -0.73
CA ASN A 160 -20.55 -15.50 -1.45
C ASN A 160 -21.87 -15.13 -0.76
N GLN A 161 -21.85 -14.85 0.54
CA GLN A 161 -23.05 -14.57 1.34
C GLN A 161 -23.23 -13.06 1.54
N ARG A 162 -23.42 -12.32 0.44
CA ARG A 162 -23.68 -10.86 0.45
C ARG A 162 -25.17 -10.57 0.21
N GLN A 163 -25.71 -9.59 0.92
CA GLN A 163 -27.07 -9.09 0.72
C GLN A 163 -27.03 -7.62 0.33
N LEU A 164 -27.88 -7.20 -0.61
CA LEU A 164 -28.06 -5.81 -1.03
C LEU A 164 -29.48 -5.36 -0.68
N PRO A 165 -29.75 -4.98 0.58
CA PRO A 165 -31.11 -4.61 0.98
C PRO A 165 -31.52 -3.24 0.39
N PRO A 166 -32.82 -3.03 0.13
CA PRO A 166 -33.37 -1.72 -0.25
C PRO A 166 -33.14 -0.68 0.86
N ARG A 167 -33.07 0.60 0.50
CA ARG A 167 -32.77 1.72 1.42
C ARG A 167 -33.73 1.84 2.62
N THR A 168 -34.93 1.28 2.48
CA THR A 168 -36.00 1.27 3.49
C THR A 168 -35.82 0.20 4.57
N GLU A 169 -35.07 -0.86 4.29
CA GLU A 169 -34.88 -1.99 5.19
C GLU A 169 -33.55 -1.87 5.93
N LYS A 170 -33.55 -1.15 7.06
CA LYS A 170 -32.40 -1.12 7.96
C LYS A 170 -32.36 -2.41 8.78
N ASN A 171 -31.39 -3.27 8.45
CA ASN A 171 -30.77 -4.27 9.32
C ASN A 171 -31.72 -5.10 10.21
N GLN A 172 -32.50 -5.99 9.59
CA GLN A 172 -33.14 -7.10 10.32
C GLN A 172 -32.51 -8.42 9.90
N LYS A 173 -31.30 -8.69 10.39
CA LYS A 173 -30.84 -10.06 10.70
C LYS A 173 -29.44 -9.99 11.30
N THR A 174 -29.41 -10.05 12.62
CA THR A 174 -28.25 -10.57 13.33
C THR A 174 -28.20 -12.05 12.97
N THR A 175 -27.21 -12.50 12.21
CA THR A 175 -26.89 -13.93 12.20
C THR A 175 -26.47 -14.27 13.62
N SER A 176 -27.34 -14.95 14.37
CA SER A 176 -26.97 -15.53 15.66
C SER A 176 -25.83 -16.49 15.38
N LYS A 177 -24.62 -16.12 15.81
CA LYS A 177 -23.50 -17.04 15.87
C LYS A 177 -23.85 -18.04 16.96
N ASN A 178 -24.55 -19.11 16.60
CA ASN A 178 -24.73 -20.24 17.51
C ASN A 178 -23.35 -20.88 17.65
N GLN A 179 -22.56 -20.36 18.58
CA GLN A 179 -21.28 -20.92 18.97
C GLN A 179 -21.59 -22.09 19.91
N GLU A 180 -21.87 -23.26 19.34
CA GLU A 180 -21.55 -24.47 20.07
C GLU A 180 -20.03 -24.60 20.06
N SER A 181 -19.39 -24.18 21.15
CA SER A 181 -17.95 -24.38 21.35
C SER A 181 -17.69 -25.88 21.49
N VAL A 182 -17.45 -26.52 20.35
CA VAL A 182 -17.05 -27.92 20.29
C VAL A 182 -15.53 -28.01 20.44
N LEU A 183 -15.12 -28.43 21.64
CA LEU A 183 -13.90 -29.17 22.01
C LEU A 183 -12.51 -28.55 21.76
N GLU A 184 -11.72 -28.59 22.84
CA GLU A 184 -10.26 -28.43 22.85
C GLU A 184 -9.61 -29.44 21.89
N VAL A 185 -8.53 -29.02 21.24
CA VAL A 185 -7.65 -29.86 20.45
C VAL A 185 -6.25 -29.25 20.56
N GLY A 186 -5.32 -30.01 21.14
CA GLY A 186 -3.90 -29.68 21.22
C GLY A 186 -3.26 -29.58 19.83
N ASP A 187 -1.99 -29.27 19.67
CA ASP A 187 -0.89 -29.78 20.46
C ASP A 187 0.38 -29.07 20.01
N GLY A 188 1.43 -29.18 20.82
CA GLY A 188 2.75 -28.68 20.49
C GLY A 188 3.19 -29.02 19.06
N MET A 189 3.11 -28.05 18.14
CA MET A 189 3.57 -28.24 16.76
C MET A 189 5.10 -28.27 16.70
N GLY A 190 5.67 -29.43 17.04
CA GLY A 190 7.08 -29.76 16.94
C GLY A 190 7.53 -29.74 15.49
N ARG A 191 7.89 -28.55 14.99
CA ARG A 191 8.46 -28.42 13.65
C ARG A 191 9.94 -28.73 13.71
N ASN A 192 10.28 -29.95 13.34
CA ASN A 192 11.64 -30.35 13.06
C ASN A 192 11.87 -30.05 11.57
N ASN A 193 13.00 -29.45 11.19
CA ASN A 193 13.34 -29.19 9.78
C ASN A 193 13.45 -30.45 8.89
N ILE A 194 13.30 -31.63 9.47
CA ILE A 194 13.52 -32.93 8.85
C ILE A 194 12.20 -33.71 8.83
N GLY A 195 11.12 -33.12 8.33
CA GLY A 195 9.91 -33.81 7.84
C GLY A 195 9.29 -34.94 8.67
N ARG A 196 9.58 -35.06 9.97
CA ARG A 196 9.19 -36.22 10.80
C ARG A 196 8.22 -35.79 11.90
N GLN A 197 7.01 -36.32 11.75
CA GLN A 197 5.91 -36.46 12.72
C GLN A 197 5.49 -35.18 13.46
N ASN A 198 4.48 -34.53 12.90
CA ASN A 198 3.57 -33.67 13.67
C ASN A 198 2.77 -34.59 14.61
N ILE A 199 3.07 -34.57 15.91
CA ILE A 199 2.20 -35.17 16.91
C ILE A 199 1.09 -34.14 17.17
N LEU A 200 -0.15 -34.53 16.92
CA LEU A 200 -1.33 -33.72 17.18
C LEU A 200 -2.28 -34.49 18.10
N VAL A 201 -2.22 -34.19 19.40
CA VAL A 201 -3.14 -34.74 20.40
C VAL A 201 -4.38 -33.86 20.52
N PHE A 202 -5.55 -34.49 20.37
CA PHE A 202 -6.85 -33.87 20.59
C PHE A 202 -7.26 -34.14 22.05
N VAL A 203 -7.63 -33.11 22.81
CA VAL A 203 -7.99 -33.25 24.23
C VAL A 203 -9.49 -33.01 24.41
N ASP A 204 -10.17 -33.90 25.13
CA ASP A 204 -11.64 -33.83 25.23
C ASP A 204 -12.19 -32.54 25.89
N LYS A 205 -13.48 -32.26 25.64
CA LYS A 205 -14.20 -31.01 25.95
C LYS A 205 -14.00 -30.61 27.42
N LYS A 206 -13.49 -29.39 27.64
CA LYS A 206 -13.42 -28.72 28.95
C LYS A 206 -12.30 -29.23 29.88
N ILE A 207 -11.31 -29.94 29.34
CA ILE A 207 -10.13 -30.37 30.09
C ILE A 207 -8.99 -29.43 29.73
N LYS A 208 -8.76 -28.42 30.58
CA LYS A 208 -7.56 -27.59 30.48
C LYS A 208 -6.32 -28.44 30.71
N SER A 209 -5.29 -28.24 29.88
CA SER A 209 -3.94 -28.78 30.14
C SER A 209 -3.50 -28.44 31.57
N THR A 210 -3.35 -29.47 32.40
CA THR A 210 -2.74 -29.34 33.72
C THR A 210 -1.30 -29.83 33.66
N ARG A 211 -0.43 -29.40 34.59
CA ARG A 211 0.99 -29.85 34.66
C ARG A 211 1.14 -31.38 34.60
N LYS A 212 0.15 -32.13 35.09
CA LYS A 212 0.11 -33.60 35.10
C LYS A 212 -0.07 -34.21 33.70
N LEU A 213 -0.88 -33.59 32.85
CA LEU A 213 -1.12 -34.02 31.46
C LEU A 213 0.10 -33.74 30.57
N ILE A 214 0.76 -32.60 30.78
CA ILE A 214 1.94 -32.19 30.00
C ILE A 214 3.14 -33.11 30.28
N GLY A 215 3.36 -33.49 31.55
CA GLY A 215 4.46 -34.41 31.93
C GLY A 215 4.24 -35.89 31.58
N MET A 216 3.08 -36.25 31.02
CA MET A 216 2.84 -37.59 30.45
C MET A 216 3.06 -37.63 28.93
N LEU A 217 3.13 -36.46 28.27
CA LEU A 217 3.23 -36.33 26.81
C LEU A 217 4.66 -35.99 26.33
N PHE A 218 5.55 -35.58 27.24
CA PHE A 218 6.96 -35.24 27.00
C PHE A 218 7.85 -35.78 28.13
#